data_AF-A0A842NHN5-F1
#
_entry.id   AF-A0A842NHN5-F1
#
_cell.length_a   1.000
_cell.length_b   1.000
_cell.length_c   1.000
_cell.angle_alpha   90.00
_cell.angle_beta   90.00
_cell.angle_gamma   90.00
#
_symmetry.space_group_name_H-M   'P 1'
#
loop_
_entity.id
_entity.type
_entity.pdbx_description
1 polymer ?
#
loop_
_entity_poly.entity_id
_entity_poly.type
_entity_poly.pdbx_seq_one_letter_code
_entity_poly.pdbx_strand_id
1 'polypeptide(L)' 'MKKLNEKKIIEIINKKKIRSEDIEIFKLGNEQCAACVDTLVESTDIPRGSKLSVISRKSVVSSLSDFAAKGIIPKFCI' A
#
# COMPACT_ATOMS: atom_id res chain seq x y z
N MET A 1 -26.36 1.65 12.03
CA MET A 1 -25.53 2.17 10.92
C MET A 1 -25.31 1.05 9.91
N LYS A 2 -25.51 1.27 8.60
CA LYS A 2 -25.09 0.26 7.59
C LYS A 2 -23.56 0.20 7.59
N LYS A 3 -22.99 -1.00 7.69
CA LYS A 3 -21.54 -1.21 7.59
C LYS A 3 -21.10 -0.76 6.20
N LEU A 4 -20.20 0.21 6.13
CA LEU A 4 -19.61 0.64 4.87
C LEU A 4 -18.64 -0.46 4.39
N ASN A 5 -18.64 -0.72 3.08
CA ASN A 5 -17.61 -1.56 2.46
C ASN A 5 -16.40 -0.70 2.10
N GLU A 6 -15.27 -1.36 1.83
CA GLU A 6 -13.99 -0.72 1.52
C GLU A 6 -14.11 0.30 0.37
N LYS A 7 -14.75 -0.10 -0.73
CA LYS A 7 -15.00 0.78 -1.88
C LYS A 7 -15.68 2.09 -1.47
N LYS A 8 -16.68 2.05 -0.58
CA LYS A 8 -17.38 3.26 -0.14
C LYS A 8 -16.54 4.10 0.81
N ILE A 9 -15.71 3.48 1.64
CA ILE A 9 -14.76 4.18 2.51
C ILE A 9 -13.73 4.95 1.67
N ILE A 10 -13.13 4.29 0.68
CA ILE A 10 -12.17 4.91 -0.25
C ILE A 10 -12.82 6.09 -0.99
N GLU A 11 -14.05 5.93 -1.48
CA GLU A 11 -14.79 7.02 -2.14
C GLU A 11 -14.97 8.24 -1.22
N ILE A 12 -15.30 8.02 0.05
CA ILE A 12 -15.49 9.10 1.04
C ILE A 12 -14.17 9.82 1.31
N ILE A 13 -13.06 9.09 1.42
CA ILE A 13 -11.73 9.66 1.66
C ILE A 13 -11.27 10.48 0.44
N ASN A 14 -11.42 9.92 -0.76
CA ASN A 14 -10.95 10.54 -2.01
C ASN A 14 -11.77 11.76 -2.46
N LYS A 15 -12.99 11.96 -1.93
CA LYS A 15 -13.77 13.20 -2.18
C LYS A 15 -13.01 14.48 -1.83
N LYS A 16 -11.92 14.40 -1.04
CA LYS A 16 -11.05 15.52 -0.69
C LYS A 16 -9.93 15.85 -1.70
N LYS A 17 -10.04 15.41 -2.97
CA LYS A 17 -9.21 15.78 -4.16
C LYS A 17 -7.95 14.95 -4.45
N ILE A 18 -7.75 13.79 -3.82
CA ILE A 18 -6.66 12.88 -4.21
C ILE A 18 -7.29 11.72 -4.96
N ARG A 19 -6.88 11.53 -6.22
CA ARG A 19 -7.21 10.33 -6.97
C ARG A 19 -6.24 9.25 -6.49
N SER A 20 -6.70 8.40 -5.59
CA SER A 20 -5.92 7.27 -5.09
C SER A 20 -5.56 6.35 -6.26
N GLU A 21 -4.27 6.19 -6.48
CA GLU A 21 -3.64 5.16 -7.32
C GLU A 21 -2.87 4.22 -6.39
N ASP A 22 -2.30 3.13 -6.92
CA ASP A 22 -1.49 2.16 -6.14
C ASP A 22 -0.26 2.81 -5.48
N ILE A 23 0.16 3.98 -5.98
CA ILE A 23 1.25 4.79 -5.43
C ILE A 23 0.83 6.24 -5.45
N GLU A 24 1.11 6.96 -4.37
CA GLU A 24 0.98 8.41 -4.31
C GLU A 24 2.27 9.08 -4.78
N ILE A 25 2.16 9.93 -5.80
CA ILE A 25 3.28 10.76 -6.30
C ILE A 25 3.09 12.18 -5.80
N PHE A 26 4.08 12.70 -5.08
CA PHE A 26 4.06 14.04 -4.53
C PHE A 26 5.40 14.74 -4.70
N LYS A 27 5.43 16.06 -4.54
CA LYS A 27 6.66 16.85 -4.57
C LYS A 27 7.11 17.20 -3.16
N LEU A 28 8.40 17.08 -2.91
CA LEU A 28 9.05 17.56 -1.70
C LEU A 28 10.15 18.56 -2.11
N GLY A 29 9.80 19.85 -2.12
CA GLY A 29 10.66 20.87 -2.71
C GLY A 29 10.83 20.66 -4.22
N ASN A 30 12.08 20.44 -4.65
CA ASN A 30 12.42 20.18 -6.05
C ASN A 30 12.43 18.68 -6.40
N GLU A 31 12.29 17.80 -5.42
CA GLU A 31 12.30 16.36 -5.61
C GLU A 31 10.88 15.83 -5.87
N GLN A 32 10.77 14.82 -6.73
CA GLN A 32 9.56 14.05 -6.91
C GLN A 32 9.67 12.74 -6.13
N CYS A 33 8.72 12.50 -5.24
CA CYS A 33 8.67 11.35 -4.36
C CYS A 33 7.48 10.46 -4.70
N ALA A 34 7.62 9.18 -4.39
CA ALA A 34 6.60 8.16 -4.55
C ALA A 34 6.49 7.37 -3.25
N ALA A 35 5.27 7.21 -2.73
CA ALA A 35 5.02 6.46 -1.50
C ALA A 35 3.83 5.51 -1.68
N CYS A 36 3.97 4.32 -1.10
CA CYS A 36 2.90 3.34 -0.92
C CYS A 36 3.01 2.78 0.51
N VAL A 37 1.88 2.34 1.06
CA VAL A 37 1.77 1.66 2.35
C VAL A 37 0.84 0.46 2.19
N ASP A 38 1.35 -0.74 2.46
CA ASP A 38 0.54 -1.94 2.63
C ASP A 38 0.51 -2.40 4.08
N THR A 39 -0.54 -3.13 4.41
CA THR A 39 -0.65 -3.80 5.71
C THR A 39 -0.83 -5.30 5.51
N LEU A 40 -0.29 -6.09 6.44
CA LEU A 40 -0.54 -7.53 6.55
C LEU A 40 -1.16 -7.80 7.91
N VAL A 41 -2.35 -8.38 7.91
CA VAL A 41 -3.07 -8.77 9.12
C VAL A 41 -3.01 -10.30 9.26
N GLU A 42 -2.59 -10.78 10.43
CA GLU A 42 -2.40 -12.21 10.67
C GLU A 42 -3.65 -13.04 10.34
N SER A 43 -4.84 -12.56 10.74
CA SER A 43 -6.10 -13.30 10.60
C SER A 43 -6.60 -13.43 9.17
N THR A 44 -6.16 -12.57 8.25
CA THR A 44 -6.64 -12.52 6.85
C THR A 44 -5.56 -12.81 5.83
N ASP A 45 -4.31 -12.40 6.07
CA ASP A 45 -3.26 -12.36 5.05
C ASP A 45 -2.17 -13.41 5.25
N ILE A 46 -2.15 -14.08 6.41
CA ILE A 46 -1.10 -15.04 6.78
C ILE A 46 -1.69 -16.46 6.92
N PRO A 47 -1.35 -17.38 6.01
CA PRO A 47 -1.72 -18.79 6.15
C PRO A 47 -1.15 -19.40 7.44
N ARG A 48 -1.93 -20.29 8.09
CA ARG A 48 -1.50 -20.98 9.30
C ARG A 48 -0.20 -21.76 9.06
N GLY A 49 0.73 -21.68 10.00
CA GLY A 49 2.04 -22.34 9.93
C GLY A 49 3.06 -21.64 9.04
N SER A 50 2.76 -20.43 8.53
CA SER A 50 3.75 -19.63 7.79
C SER A 50 4.96 -19.31 8.66
N LYS A 51 6.16 -19.45 8.09
CA LYS A 51 7.41 -19.05 8.76
C LYS A 51 7.49 -17.52 8.79
N LEU A 52 8.05 -16.97 9.87
CA LEU A 52 8.31 -15.54 9.99
C LEU A 52 9.09 -14.97 8.80
N SER A 53 10.08 -15.69 8.27
CA SER A 53 10.83 -15.25 7.09
C SER A 53 9.97 -15.10 5.83
N VAL A 54 8.94 -15.94 5.65
CA VAL A 54 8.01 -15.82 4.51
C VAL A 54 7.09 -14.62 4.72
N ILE A 55 6.62 -14.41 5.95
CA ILE A 55 5.79 -13.27 6.32
C ILE A 55 6.55 -11.95 6.12
N SER A 56 7.79 -11.86 6.62
CA SER A 56 8.67 -10.69 6.44
C SER A 56 9.01 -10.44 4.97
N ARG A 57 9.18 -11.48 4.15
CA ARG A 57 9.36 -11.28 2.72
C ARG A 57 8.08 -10.72 2.08
N LYS A 58 6.92 -11.24 2.44
CA LYS A 58 5.63 -10.75 1.92
C LYS A 58 5.39 -9.30 2.30
N SER A 59 5.75 -8.87 3.52
CA SER A 59 5.54 -7.49 3.98
C SER A 59 6.27 -6.45 3.12
N VAL A 60 7.44 -6.81 2.58
CA VAL A 60 8.20 -5.95 1.66
C VAL A 60 7.72 -6.11 0.21
N VAL A 61 7.45 -7.36 -0.22
CA VAL A 61 7.10 -7.65 -1.61
C VAL A 61 5.73 -7.09 -2.00
N SER A 62 4.77 -7.00 -1.07
CA SER A 62 3.46 -6.38 -1.35
C SER A 62 3.64 -4.94 -1.85
N SER A 63 4.29 -4.07 -1.08
CA SER A 63 4.45 -2.67 -1.49
C SER A 63 5.38 -2.51 -2.68
N LEU A 64 6.44 -3.33 -2.76
CA LEU A 64 7.31 -3.35 -3.94
C LEU A 64 6.54 -3.67 -5.23
N SER A 65 5.48 -4.47 -5.15
CA SER A 65 4.68 -4.82 -6.33
C SER A 65 3.92 -3.62 -6.90
N ASP A 66 3.43 -2.72 -6.05
CA ASP A 66 2.78 -1.47 -6.49
C ASP A 66 3.79 -0.56 -7.18
N PHE A 67 4.99 -0.39 -6.60
CA PHE A 67 6.12 0.31 -7.21
C PHE A 67 6.46 -0.24 -8.61
N ALA A 68 6.56 -1.56 -8.73
CA ALA A 68 6.83 -2.22 -10.00
C ALA A 68 5.72 -1.99 -11.03
N ALA A 69 4.44 -1.99 -10.61
CA ALA A 69 3.30 -1.76 -11.50
C ALA A 69 3.30 -0.36 -12.12
N LYS A 70 3.95 0.62 -11.49
CA LYS A 70 4.15 1.98 -12.03
C LYS A 70 5.54 2.21 -12.64
N GLY A 71 6.39 1.19 -12.71
CA GLY A 71 7.75 1.29 -13.26
C GLY A 71 8.72 2.11 -12.38
N ILE A 72 8.47 2.21 -11.08
CA ILE A 72 9.27 2.98 -10.14
C ILE A 72 10.17 2.02 -9.34
N ILE A 73 11.46 2.34 -9.22
CA ILE A 73 12.40 1.60 -8.36
C ILE A 73 12.43 2.28 -6.98
N PRO A 74 11.94 1.64 -5.91
CA PRO A 74 11.96 2.23 -4.58
C PRO A 74 13.39 2.26 -4.03
N LYS A 75 13.73 3.32 -3.30
CA LYS A 75 15.05 3.50 -2.66
C LYS A 75 15.07 3.14 -1.17
N PHE A 76 13.90 3.15 -0.53
CA PHE A 76 13.76 2.98 0.92
C PHE A 76 12.52 2.13 1.23
N CYS A 77 12.57 1.41 2.35
CA CYS A 77 11.47 0.65 2.95
C CYS A 77 11.65 0.71 4.47
N ILE A 78 10.55 0.83 5.21
CA ILE A 78 10.51 0.93 6.68
C ILE A 78 9.66 -0.22 7.21
#